data_AF-X0QCX3-F1
#
_entry.id   AF-X0QCX3-F1
#
_cell.length_a   1.000
_cell.length_b   1.000
_cell.length_c   1.000
_cell.angle_alpha   90.00
_cell.angle_beta   90.00
_cell.angle_gamma   90.00
#
_symmetry.space_group_name_H-M   'P 1'
#
loop_
_entity.id
_entity.type
_entity.pdbx_description
1 polymer ?
#
loop_
_entity_poly.entity_id
_entity_poly.type
_entity_poly.pdbx_seq_one_letter_code
_entity_poly.pdbx_strand_id
1 'polypeptide(L)'
;MSDEKAGHRIDRRTFLSGAAAAGGVTVMSGLFDRRADASEKPLRRQPSNYVQPNIVFIVVDEMRFPQVFPAGITTADQFLQRFMPNLYTLWAPGVKFTQHYTAGVACSPGRACFVTGLYPLQNWMLQTRTGNRASPVPSPAMGRDFPTYGKLLRQAGYVTPYVGKWHLSPSPDEDSGLAPGYLEEYGFDGLTMPDINRIER
;
A
#
# COMPACT_ATOMS: atom_id res chain seq x y z
N MET A 1 32.00 12.31 -40.23
CA MET A 1 30.78 11.51 -40.38
C MET A 1 30.51 10.83 -39.05
N SER A 2 29.75 11.45 -38.15
CA SER A 2 28.26 11.41 -38.07
C SER A 2 27.77 10.01 -37.65
N ASP A 3 26.94 9.80 -36.65
CA ASP A 3 26.20 10.67 -35.72
C ASP A 3 25.65 9.73 -34.63
N GLU A 4 25.71 10.14 -33.37
CA GLU A 4 25.34 9.33 -32.20
C GLU A 4 23.86 9.57 -31.89
N LYS A 5 23.01 8.55 -32.04
CA LYS A 5 21.57 8.64 -31.77
C LYS A 5 21.30 8.83 -30.27
N ALA A 6 21.21 10.08 -29.83
CA ALA A 6 20.72 10.45 -28.52
C ALA A 6 19.22 10.13 -28.38
N GLY A 7 18.87 9.21 -27.47
CA GLY A 7 17.49 8.88 -27.12
C GLY A 7 16.79 10.05 -26.42
N HIS A 8 15.58 10.36 -26.88
CA HIS A 8 14.76 11.45 -26.35
C HIS A 8 14.26 11.12 -24.93
N ARG A 9 14.94 11.64 -23.90
CA ARG A 9 14.48 11.59 -22.50
C ARG A 9 13.59 12.81 -22.25
N ILE A 10 12.29 12.58 -22.05
CA ILE A 10 11.37 13.64 -21.62
C ILE A 10 11.63 13.93 -20.13
N ASP A 11 12.14 15.13 -19.86
CA ASP A 11 12.38 15.62 -18.51
C ASP A 11 11.08 16.11 -17.85
N ARG A 12 10.98 15.95 -16.52
CA ARG A 12 9.82 16.36 -15.70
C ARG A 12 9.48 17.84 -15.89
N ARG A 13 10.51 18.67 -16.11
CA ARG A 13 10.35 20.10 -16.36
C ARG A 13 9.62 20.38 -17.66
N THR A 14 9.91 19.64 -18.72
CA THR A 14 9.24 19.76 -20.03
C THR A 14 7.77 19.37 -19.94
N PHE A 15 7.45 18.34 -19.14
CA PHE A 15 6.06 17.93 -18.89
C PHE A 15 5.25 18.99 -18.12
N LEU A 16 5.85 19.58 -17.07
CA LEU A 16 5.17 20.59 -16.25
C LEU A 16 5.03 21.94 -16.99
N SER A 17 6.02 22.32 -17.80
CA SER A 17 5.94 23.53 -18.62
C SER A 17 4.83 23.44 -19.70
N GLY A 18 4.55 22.24 -20.21
CA GLY A 18 3.45 22.02 -21.16
C GLY A 18 2.05 22.18 -20.55
N ALA A 19 1.89 21.93 -19.25
CA ALA A 19 0.62 22.08 -18.55
C ALA A 19 0.27 23.54 -18.22
N ALA A 20 1.26 24.44 -18.15
CA ALA A 20 1.05 25.85 -17.81
C ALA A 20 0.61 26.73 -19.01
N ALA A 21 0.77 26.25 -20.25
CA ALA A 21 0.49 27.04 -21.45
C ALA A 21 -1.00 27.04 -21.89
N ALA A 22 -1.89 26.31 -21.21
CA ALA A 22 -3.32 26.24 -21.57
C ALA A 22 -4.26 27.01 -20.62
N GLY A 23 -3.74 27.76 -19.64
CA GLY A 23 -4.55 28.44 -18.62
C GLY A 23 -4.18 29.91 -18.46
N GLY A 24 -4.43 30.72 -19.50
CA GLY A 24 -4.21 32.16 -19.47
C GLY A 24 -5.04 32.87 -18.39
N VAL A 25 -4.39 33.80 -17.70
CA VAL A 25 -4.89 34.68 -16.65
C VAL A 25 -6.12 35.49 -17.12
N THR A 26 -7.19 35.52 -16.33
CA THR A 26 -8.20 36.59 -16.38
C THR A 26 -8.56 37.08 -14.97
N VAL A 27 -8.07 38.28 -14.69
CA VAL A 27 -8.46 39.33 -13.72
C VAL A 27 -9.43 38.99 -12.58
N MET A 28 -8.91 39.21 -11.36
CA MET A 28 -9.63 39.38 -10.09
C MET A 28 -10.64 40.53 -10.11
N SER A 29 -11.93 40.23 -10.09
CA SER A 29 -13.03 41.11 -9.62
C SER A 29 -14.30 40.26 -9.45
N GLY A 30 -14.58 39.81 -8.22
CA GLY A 30 -15.77 39.00 -7.93
C GLY A 30 -15.66 38.01 -6.77
N LEU A 31 -14.64 38.15 -5.91
CA LEU A 31 -14.56 37.39 -4.66
C LEU A 31 -15.73 37.83 -3.77
N PHE A 32 -16.51 36.86 -3.28
CA PHE A 32 -17.65 36.98 -2.37
C PHE A 32 -19.04 37.27 -2.98
N ASP A 33 -19.50 36.55 -4.03
CA ASP A 33 -20.90 36.07 -4.06
C ASP A 33 -21.22 35.12 -5.24
N ARG A 34 -20.63 33.92 -5.24
CA ARG A 34 -21.21 32.80 -6.00
C ARG A 34 -21.21 31.56 -5.13
N ARG A 35 -22.36 31.27 -4.52
CA ARG A 35 -22.75 29.89 -4.24
C ARG A 35 -22.65 29.15 -5.57
N ALA A 36 -21.59 28.37 -5.73
CA ALA A 36 -21.50 27.40 -6.79
C ALA A 36 -22.58 26.37 -6.50
N ASP A 37 -23.74 26.55 -7.11
CA ASP A 37 -24.67 25.47 -7.38
C ASP A 37 -24.00 24.58 -8.43
N ALA A 38 -22.98 23.84 -7.97
CA ALA A 38 -22.34 22.80 -8.73
C ALA A 38 -23.35 21.65 -8.77
N SER A 39 -24.32 21.78 -9.67
CA SER A 39 -25.06 20.64 -10.21
C SER A 39 -24.00 19.62 -10.64
N GLU A 40 -23.77 18.61 -9.81
CA GLU A 40 -22.92 17.47 -10.12
C GLU A 40 -23.47 16.82 -11.38
N LYS A 41 -22.94 17.22 -12.52
CA LYS A 41 -23.19 16.53 -13.77
C LYS A 41 -22.57 15.16 -13.56
N PRO A 42 -23.35 14.07 -13.46
CA PRO A 42 -22.78 12.77 -13.18
C PRO A 42 -21.77 12.50 -14.28
N LEU A 43 -20.52 12.22 -13.89
CA LEU A 43 -19.48 11.80 -14.81
C LEU A 43 -20.08 10.63 -15.60
N ARG A 44 -20.34 10.87 -16.89
CA ARG A 44 -20.93 9.87 -17.79
C ARG A 44 -19.98 8.69 -17.81
N ARG A 45 -20.29 7.65 -17.02
CA ARG A 45 -19.54 6.40 -16.98
C ARG A 45 -19.62 5.79 -18.37
N GLN A 46 -18.55 5.95 -19.13
CA GLN A 46 -18.37 5.23 -20.38
C GLN A 46 -18.47 3.73 -20.05
N PRO A 47 -19.19 2.93 -20.85
CA PRO A 47 -19.20 1.48 -20.65
C PRO A 47 -17.75 1.00 -20.82
N SER A 48 -17.14 0.67 -19.69
CA SER A 48 -15.79 0.16 -19.63
C SER A 48 -15.81 -1.27 -20.12
N ASN A 49 -15.27 -1.55 -21.32
CA ASN A 49 -14.84 -2.90 -21.73
C ASN A 49 -13.66 -3.42 -20.88
N TYR A 50 -13.39 -2.79 -19.73
CA TYR A 50 -12.36 -3.22 -18.80
C TYR A 50 -12.91 -4.39 -18.00
N VAL A 51 -12.33 -5.57 -18.23
CA VAL A 51 -12.44 -6.69 -17.31
C VAL A 51 -11.88 -6.22 -15.97
N GLN A 52 -12.65 -6.39 -14.90
CA GLN A 52 -12.23 -6.06 -13.54
C GLN A 52 -10.96 -6.86 -13.21
N PRO A 53 -9.80 -6.20 -12.99
CA PRO A 53 -8.53 -6.92 -12.83
C PRO A 53 -8.42 -7.53 -11.44
N ASN A 54 -7.85 -8.73 -11.32
CA ASN A 54 -7.48 -9.27 -10.01
C ASN A 54 -6.34 -8.45 -9.40
N ILE A 55 -6.46 -8.11 -8.12
CA ILE A 55 -5.44 -7.36 -7.38
C ILE A 55 -4.85 -8.29 -6.32
N VAL A 56 -3.52 -8.47 -6.35
CA VAL A 56 -2.81 -9.31 -5.38
C VAL A 56 -1.77 -8.44 -4.66
N PHE A 57 -1.88 -8.37 -3.34
CA PHE A 57 -0.87 -7.75 -2.49
C PHE A 57 0.03 -8.83 -1.88
N ILE A 58 1.34 -8.75 -2.13
CA ILE A 58 2.35 -9.58 -1.48
C ILE A 58 3.16 -8.65 -0.56
N VAL A 59 2.96 -8.81 0.75
CA VAL A 59 3.64 -8.01 1.78
C VAL A 59 4.58 -8.92 2.56
N VAL A 60 5.86 -8.57 2.55
CA VAL A 60 6.94 -9.26 3.25
C VAL A 60 7.18 -8.62 4.61
N ASP A 61 7.52 -9.41 5.64
CA ASP A 61 7.87 -8.91 6.96
C ASP A 61 9.39 -8.73 7.08
N GLU A 62 9.83 -7.59 7.59
CA GLU A 62 11.24 -7.22 7.83
C GLU A 62 12.21 -7.31 6.63
N MET A 63 11.72 -7.56 5.42
CA MET A 63 12.57 -7.61 4.22
C MET A 63 13.08 -6.21 3.86
N ARG A 64 14.39 -6.10 3.67
CA ARG A 64 15.06 -4.88 3.23
C ARG A 64 15.53 -5.04 1.79
N PHE A 65 15.63 -3.92 1.08
CA PHE A 65 16.33 -3.91 -0.20
C PHE A 65 17.79 -4.34 0.03
N PRO A 66 18.34 -5.28 -0.75
CA PRO A 66 19.69 -5.78 -0.51
C PRO A 66 20.72 -4.67 -0.75
N GLN A 67 21.47 -4.34 0.30
CA GLN A 67 22.54 -3.32 0.27
C GLN A 67 23.95 -3.93 0.41
N VAL A 68 24.05 -5.16 0.89
CA VAL A 68 25.31 -5.89 1.07
C VAL A 68 25.20 -7.19 0.28
N PHE A 69 26.19 -7.46 -0.57
CA PHE A 69 26.18 -8.60 -1.49
C PHE A 69 27.29 -9.62 -1.16
N PRO A 70 27.04 -10.92 -1.36
CA PRO A 70 28.10 -11.93 -1.33
C PRO A 70 29.14 -11.71 -2.43
N ALA A 71 30.33 -12.30 -2.26
CA ALA A 71 31.37 -12.26 -3.28
C ALA A 71 30.87 -12.77 -4.64
N GLY A 72 31.23 -12.06 -5.71
CA GLY A 72 30.80 -12.38 -7.08
C GLY A 72 29.38 -11.91 -7.43
N ILE A 73 28.69 -11.21 -6.53
CA ILE A 73 27.40 -10.54 -6.77
C ILE A 73 27.60 -9.04 -6.57
N THR A 74 27.22 -8.23 -7.55
CA THR A 74 27.41 -6.77 -7.51
C THR A 74 26.12 -5.97 -7.67
N THR A 75 25.00 -6.63 -8.01
CA THR A 75 23.70 -5.97 -8.21
C THR A 75 22.57 -6.70 -7.51
N ALA A 76 21.49 -5.96 -7.22
CA ALA A 76 20.26 -6.54 -6.70
C ALA A 76 19.64 -7.55 -7.68
N ASP A 77 19.71 -7.30 -8.99
CA ASP A 77 19.23 -8.25 -10.00
C ASP A 77 19.95 -9.61 -9.90
N GLN A 78 21.28 -9.62 -9.82
CA GLN A 78 22.06 -10.85 -9.66
C GLN A 78 21.74 -11.55 -8.34
N PHE A 79 21.57 -10.79 -7.26
CA PHE A 79 21.19 -11.32 -5.95
C PHE A 79 19.82 -12.01 -5.99
N LEU A 80 18.80 -11.31 -6.51
CA LEU A 80 17.44 -11.83 -6.63
C LEU A 80 17.38 -13.04 -7.56
N GLN A 81 18.03 -12.98 -8.72
CA GLN A 81 18.07 -14.10 -9.67
C GLN A 81 18.67 -15.37 -9.04
N ARG A 82 19.73 -15.22 -8.25
CA ARG A 82 20.44 -16.36 -7.64
C ARG A 82 19.74 -16.93 -6.41
N PHE A 83 19.24 -16.07 -5.52
CA PHE A 83 18.75 -16.49 -4.20
C PHE A 83 17.22 -16.43 -4.06
N MET A 84 16.53 -15.72 -4.93
CA MET A 84 15.07 -15.57 -4.93
C MET A 84 14.49 -15.73 -6.35
N PRO A 85 14.73 -16.86 -7.04
CA PRO A 85 14.41 -17.01 -8.46
C PRO A 85 12.92 -16.82 -8.77
N ASN A 86 12.02 -17.25 -7.86
CA ASN A 86 10.58 -17.05 -8.03
C ASN A 86 10.15 -15.59 -7.88
N LEU A 87 10.78 -14.82 -6.99
CA LEU A 87 10.54 -13.37 -6.91
C LEU A 87 11.12 -12.66 -8.13
N TYR A 88 12.25 -13.16 -8.65
CA TYR A 88 12.90 -12.61 -9.82
C TYR A 88 12.02 -12.64 -11.08
N THR A 89 11.15 -13.65 -11.23
CA THR A 89 10.20 -13.72 -12.35
C THR A 89 9.19 -12.57 -12.38
N LEU A 90 8.86 -12.00 -11.21
CA LEU A 90 8.03 -10.79 -11.09
C LEU A 90 8.88 -9.54 -11.20
N TRP A 91 10.07 -9.54 -10.59
CA TRP A 91 10.98 -8.40 -10.55
C TRP A 91 11.47 -7.98 -11.94
N ALA A 92 11.89 -8.94 -12.77
CA ALA A 92 12.52 -8.67 -14.07
C ALA A 92 11.59 -7.88 -15.03
N PRO A 93 10.38 -8.35 -15.35
CA PRO A 93 9.45 -7.62 -16.22
C PRO A 93 8.67 -6.51 -15.50
N GLY A 94 8.66 -6.51 -14.16
CA GLY A 94 7.84 -5.60 -13.36
C GLY A 94 8.34 -4.15 -13.36
N VAL A 95 7.41 -3.24 -13.02
CA VAL A 95 7.74 -1.85 -12.71
C VAL A 95 8.32 -1.78 -11.30
N LYS A 96 9.45 -1.08 -11.17
CA LYS A 96 10.22 -0.97 -9.93
C LYS A 96 10.20 0.47 -9.43
N PHE A 97 9.93 0.64 -8.13
CA PHE A 97 10.02 1.93 -7.46
C PHE A 97 11.34 2.01 -6.71
N THR A 98 12.29 2.81 -7.22
CA THR A 98 13.61 2.98 -6.60
C THR A 98 13.58 3.79 -5.30
N GLN A 99 12.45 4.42 -4.99
CA GLN A 99 12.23 5.32 -3.87
C GLN A 99 10.88 4.99 -3.20
N HIS A 100 10.70 3.72 -2.81
CA HIS A 100 9.54 3.26 -2.07
C HIS A 100 9.87 3.19 -0.57
N TYR A 101 9.08 3.89 0.24
CA TYR A 101 9.28 4.03 1.68
C TYR A 101 8.02 3.62 2.44
N THR A 102 8.19 2.91 3.56
CA THR A 102 7.08 2.63 4.46
C THR A 102 6.79 3.87 5.31
N ALA A 103 5.50 4.18 5.52
CA ALA A 103 5.08 5.29 6.37
C ALA A 103 5.16 4.98 7.88
N GLY A 104 5.43 3.72 8.23
CA GLY A 104 5.74 3.27 9.58
C GLY A 104 6.98 2.37 9.58
N VAL A 105 7.85 2.53 10.58
CA VAL A 105 9.14 1.81 10.66
C VAL A 105 9.04 0.41 11.25
N ALA A 106 7.99 0.14 12.03
CA ALA A 106 7.74 -1.16 12.65
C ALA A 106 6.52 -1.85 12.03
N CYS A 107 6.35 -3.14 12.31
CA CYS A 107 5.34 -4.02 11.72
C CYS A 107 3.91 -3.48 11.86
N SER A 108 3.39 -3.27 13.08
CA SER A 108 2.03 -2.73 13.28
C SER A 108 1.81 -1.34 12.65
N PRO A 109 2.62 -0.30 12.91
CA PRO A 109 2.44 1.02 12.27
C PRO A 109 2.53 0.94 10.73
N GLY A 110 3.49 0.18 10.19
CA GLY A 110 3.66 0.01 8.74
C GLY A 110 2.45 -0.67 8.08
N ARG A 111 1.96 -1.76 8.68
CA ARG A 111 0.75 -2.45 8.21
C ARG A 111 -0.50 -1.58 8.32
N ALA A 112 -0.62 -0.78 9.37
CA ALA A 112 -1.76 0.13 9.55
C ALA A 112 -1.80 1.17 8.44
N CYS A 113 -0.66 1.77 8.12
CA CYS A 113 -0.54 2.70 7.01
C CYS A 113 -0.86 2.05 5.67
N PHE A 114 -0.36 0.85 5.44
CA PHE A 114 -0.63 0.10 4.21
C PHE A 114 -2.12 -0.22 4.05
N VAL A 115 -2.77 -0.68 5.13
CA VAL A 115 -4.18 -1.10 5.10
C VAL A 115 -5.13 0.08 4.97
N THR A 116 -4.83 1.19 5.64
CA THR A 116 -5.76 2.34 5.72
C THR A 116 -5.44 3.48 4.76
N GLY A 117 -4.21 3.55 4.25
CA GLY A 117 -3.71 4.72 3.52
C GLY A 117 -3.46 5.95 4.41
N LEU A 118 -3.56 5.82 5.74
CA LEU A 118 -3.40 6.91 6.70
C LEU A 118 -2.07 6.81 7.45
N TYR A 119 -1.46 7.94 7.80
CA TYR A 119 -0.24 7.97 8.61
C TYR A 119 -0.49 7.43 10.03
N PRO A 120 0.57 7.01 10.76
CA PRO A 120 0.41 6.46 12.12
C PRO A 120 -0.33 7.37 13.09
N LEU A 121 -0.13 8.69 12.96
CA LEU A 121 -0.83 9.70 13.79
C LEU A 121 -2.33 9.84 13.46
N GLN A 122 -2.78 9.38 12.30
CA GLN A 122 -4.18 9.42 11.87
C GLN A 122 -4.90 8.10 12.18
N ASN A 123 -4.20 6.97 12.13
CA ASN A 123 -4.75 5.65 12.42
C ASN A 123 -4.50 5.15 13.86
N TRP A 124 -3.78 5.94 14.67
CA TRP A 124 -3.42 5.70 16.07
C TRP A 124 -2.54 4.46 16.34
N MET A 125 -2.01 3.81 15.30
CA MET A 125 -1.07 2.71 15.43
C MET A 125 0.35 3.25 15.54
N LEU A 126 0.73 3.78 16.70
CA LEU A 126 2.04 4.43 16.94
C LEU A 126 3.13 3.47 17.40
N GLN A 127 2.76 2.30 17.89
CA GLN A 127 3.67 1.31 18.46
C GLN A 127 3.36 -0.07 17.93
N THR A 128 4.35 -0.96 18.01
CA THR A 128 4.15 -2.39 17.72
C THR A 128 3.22 -3.00 18.74
N ARG A 129 2.22 -3.75 18.28
CA ARG A 129 1.40 -4.58 19.16
C ARG A 129 2.27 -5.62 19.84
N THR A 130 2.30 -5.60 21.15
CA THR A 130 2.86 -6.68 21.95
C THR A 130 1.71 -7.61 22.36
N GLY A 131 1.91 -8.92 22.24
CA GLY A 131 0.99 -9.92 22.80
C GLY A 131 1.17 -10.10 24.32
N ASN A 132 2.05 -9.31 24.93
CA ASN A 132 2.39 -9.41 26.34
C ASN A 132 1.31 -8.73 27.20
N ARG A 133 0.35 -9.52 27.67
CA ARG A 133 -0.71 -9.07 28.59
C ARG A 133 -0.19 -8.57 29.94
N ALA A 134 1.05 -8.90 30.32
CA ALA A 134 1.69 -8.41 31.54
C ALA A 134 2.42 -7.07 31.35
N SER A 135 2.45 -6.52 30.13
CA SER A 135 2.99 -5.19 29.87
C SER A 135 2.11 -4.12 30.54
N PRO A 136 2.70 -3.19 31.32
CA PRO A 136 1.95 -2.06 31.87
C PRO A 136 1.53 -1.06 30.79
N VAL A 137 2.12 -1.13 29.59
CA VAL A 137 1.77 -0.31 28.43
C VAL A 137 0.67 -1.02 27.62
N PRO A 138 -0.50 -0.39 27.40
CA PRO A 138 -1.56 -0.96 26.58
C PRO A 138 -1.10 -1.22 25.14
N SER A 139 -1.43 -2.39 24.60
CA SER A 139 -1.12 -2.77 23.22
C SER A 139 -2.09 -2.07 22.25
N PRO A 140 -1.60 -1.29 21.25
CA PRO A 140 -2.44 -0.44 20.41
C PRO A 140 -3.33 -1.25 19.47
N ALA A 141 -4.64 -0.99 19.40
CA ALA A 141 -5.56 -1.70 18.51
C ALA A 141 -6.15 -0.76 17.46
N MET A 142 -6.07 -1.14 16.20
CA MET A 142 -6.64 -0.37 15.10
C MET A 142 -8.16 -0.43 15.15
N GLY A 143 -8.78 0.75 15.20
CA GLY A 143 -10.23 0.89 15.21
C GLY A 143 -10.89 0.24 13.99
N ARG A 144 -12.05 -0.37 14.22
CA ARG A 144 -12.83 -1.03 13.16
C ARG A 144 -13.43 -0.03 12.18
N ASP A 145 -13.55 1.24 12.53
CA ASP A 145 -14.19 2.26 11.67
C ASP A 145 -13.26 2.83 10.58
N PHE A 146 -11.95 2.56 10.65
CA PHE A 146 -11.02 3.06 9.64
C PHE A 146 -11.35 2.53 8.23
N PRO A 147 -11.17 3.35 7.18
CA PRO A 147 -11.32 2.89 5.81
C PRO A 147 -10.13 1.99 5.50
N THR A 148 -10.39 0.72 5.20
CA THR A 148 -9.34 -0.22 4.76
C THR A 148 -9.47 -0.43 3.25
N TYR A 149 -8.37 -0.77 2.57
CA TYR A 149 -8.47 -1.18 1.17
C TYR A 149 -9.39 -2.41 1.01
N GLY A 150 -9.48 -3.28 2.02
CA GLY A 150 -10.42 -4.41 2.02
C GLY A 150 -11.88 -3.95 1.91
N LYS A 151 -12.30 -2.99 2.73
CA LYS A 151 -13.65 -2.41 2.67
C LYS A 151 -13.92 -1.74 1.34
N LEU A 152 -12.97 -0.94 0.87
CA LEU A 152 -13.10 -0.21 -0.40
C LEU A 152 -13.19 -1.18 -1.59
N LEU A 153 -12.39 -2.25 -1.59
CA LEU A 153 -12.43 -3.28 -2.63
C LEU A 153 -13.72 -4.09 -2.58
N ARG A 154 -14.21 -4.46 -1.38
CA ARG A 154 -15.53 -5.12 -1.25
C ARG A 154 -16.67 -4.25 -1.77
N GLN A 155 -16.67 -2.96 -1.46
CA GLN A 155 -17.64 -2.00 -2.02
C GLN A 155 -17.57 -1.92 -3.55
N ALA A 156 -16.39 -2.12 -4.13
CA ALA A 156 -16.18 -2.21 -5.58
C ALA A 156 -16.48 -3.60 -6.17
N GLY A 157 -17.02 -4.55 -5.39
CA GLY A 157 -17.43 -5.88 -5.84
C GLY A 157 -16.32 -6.93 -5.88
N TYR A 158 -15.17 -6.68 -5.24
CA TYR A 158 -14.11 -7.68 -5.09
C TYR A 158 -14.36 -8.60 -3.90
N VAL A 159 -13.95 -9.86 -4.03
CA VAL A 159 -13.72 -10.77 -2.90
C VAL A 159 -12.35 -10.46 -2.33
N THR A 160 -12.19 -10.43 -1.01
CA THR A 160 -10.99 -9.88 -0.34
C THR A 160 -10.36 -10.88 0.64
N PRO A 161 -9.84 -12.02 0.16
CA PRO A 161 -9.16 -12.98 1.01
C PRO A 161 -7.85 -12.40 1.59
N TYR A 162 -7.60 -12.54 2.90
CA TYR A 162 -6.39 -12.05 3.56
C TYR A 162 -5.57 -13.18 4.23
N VAL A 163 -4.34 -13.44 3.74
CA VAL A 163 -3.44 -14.50 4.24
C VAL A 163 -2.30 -13.93 5.09
N GLY A 164 -2.06 -14.55 6.24
CA GLY A 164 -0.86 -14.34 7.04
C GLY A 164 -1.04 -13.35 8.19
N LYS A 165 0.04 -12.64 8.53
CA LYS A 165 0.15 -11.84 9.76
C LYS A 165 -0.66 -10.54 9.67
N TRP A 166 -1.70 -10.42 10.51
CA TRP A 166 -2.50 -9.20 10.62
C TRP A 166 -1.82 -8.14 11.49
N HIS A 167 -1.62 -8.41 12.78
CA HIS A 167 -0.86 -7.59 13.74
C HIS A 167 -1.37 -6.14 13.95
N LEU A 168 -2.65 -5.87 13.68
CA LEU A 168 -3.28 -4.54 13.86
C LEU A 168 -4.34 -4.47 14.96
N SER A 169 -4.90 -5.59 15.39
CA SER A 169 -5.90 -5.66 16.45
C SER A 169 -5.80 -7.01 17.17
N PRO A 170 -6.39 -7.17 18.37
CA PRO A 170 -6.38 -8.44 19.06
C PRO A 170 -7.32 -9.46 18.39
N SER A 171 -6.81 -10.67 18.15
CA SER A 171 -7.70 -11.80 17.80
C SER A 171 -8.52 -12.20 19.04
N PRO A 172 -9.82 -12.48 18.92
CA PRO A 172 -10.63 -13.00 20.02
C PRO A 172 -10.04 -14.28 20.64
N ASP A 173 -9.34 -15.06 19.83
CA ASP A 173 -8.77 -16.36 20.15
C ASP A 173 -7.23 -16.35 20.12
N GLU A 174 -6.58 -15.23 20.46
CA GLU A 174 -5.10 -15.10 20.45
C GLU A 174 -4.31 -16.27 21.09
N ASP A 175 -4.93 -17.04 21.99
CA ASP A 175 -4.36 -18.22 22.63
C ASP A 175 -4.70 -19.58 21.94
N SER A 176 -5.78 -19.67 21.15
CA SER A 176 -6.34 -20.91 20.57
C SER A 176 -6.40 -20.95 19.03
N GLY A 177 -6.32 -19.80 18.34
CA GLY A 177 -6.41 -19.71 16.88
C GLY A 177 -6.96 -18.36 16.40
N LEU A 178 -7.10 -18.14 15.09
CA LEU A 178 -7.88 -16.98 14.62
C LEU A 178 -9.37 -17.34 14.67
N ALA A 179 -10.18 -16.48 15.30
CA ALA A 179 -11.62 -16.63 15.27
C ALA A 179 -12.14 -16.46 13.82
N PRO A 180 -12.99 -17.36 13.29
CA PRO A 180 -13.62 -17.18 11.99
C PRO A 180 -14.30 -15.82 11.88
N GLY A 181 -14.17 -15.16 10.73
CA GLY A 181 -14.80 -13.86 10.49
C GLY A 181 -14.14 -12.66 11.19
N TYR A 182 -13.06 -12.85 11.95
CA TYR A 182 -12.39 -11.78 12.69
C TYR A 182 -12.00 -10.55 11.84
N LEU A 183 -11.58 -10.76 10.58
CA LEU A 183 -11.19 -9.67 9.70
C LEU A 183 -12.35 -9.09 8.88
N GLU A 184 -13.57 -9.59 9.03
CA GLU A 184 -14.72 -9.15 8.23
C GLU A 184 -15.06 -7.69 8.48
N GLU A 185 -14.96 -7.24 9.73
CA GLU A 185 -15.17 -5.83 10.12
C GLU A 185 -14.09 -4.91 9.53
N TYR A 186 -12.93 -5.46 9.17
CA TYR A 186 -11.86 -4.77 8.45
C TYR A 186 -11.96 -4.93 6.93
N GLY A 187 -13.02 -5.56 6.42
CA GLY A 187 -13.23 -5.71 4.98
C GLY A 187 -12.48 -6.87 4.33
N PHE A 188 -12.06 -7.87 5.11
CA PHE A 188 -11.35 -9.04 4.58
C PHE A 188 -12.04 -10.35 4.94
N ASP A 189 -12.11 -11.24 3.95
CA ASP A 189 -12.45 -12.63 4.18
C ASP A 189 -11.21 -13.27 4.81
N GLY A 190 -11.24 -13.54 6.11
CA GLY A 190 -10.05 -14.03 6.82
C GLY A 190 -9.51 -15.32 6.18
N LEU A 191 -8.18 -15.47 6.10
CA LEU A 191 -7.58 -16.78 5.83
C LEU A 191 -7.07 -17.48 7.08
N THR A 192 -7.20 -18.79 6.96
CA THR A 192 -6.29 -19.88 7.32
C THR A 192 -4.88 -19.48 7.77
N MET A 193 -4.52 -20.11 8.88
CA MET A 193 -3.22 -20.17 9.55
C MET A 193 -1.99 -20.24 8.62
N PRO A 194 -0.80 -19.81 9.09
CA PRO A 194 -0.51 -19.25 10.43
C PRO A 194 -0.38 -17.72 10.49
N ASP A 195 -0.86 -17.13 11.59
CA ASP A 195 -0.37 -15.85 12.11
C ASP A 195 0.98 -16.08 12.83
N ILE A 196 2.00 -15.28 12.50
CA ILE A 196 3.40 -15.50 12.91
C ILE A 196 3.67 -15.18 14.39
N ASN A 197 2.70 -14.57 15.10
CA ASN A 197 2.85 -14.21 16.51
C ASN A 197 3.00 -15.41 17.46
N ARG A 198 2.94 -16.66 16.96
CA ARG A 198 3.24 -17.87 17.74
C ARG A 198 4.72 -18.25 17.78
N ILE A 199 5.58 -17.63 16.96
CA ILE A 199 7.02 -17.97 16.89
C ILE A 199 7.83 -17.25 18.00
N GLU A 200 7.23 -16.26 18.68
CA GLU A 200 7.91 -15.47 19.73
C GLU A 200 7.58 -15.91 21.18
N ARG A 201 7.05 -17.13 21.40
CA ARG A 201 6.88 -17.69 22.75
C ARG A 201 7.98 -18.68 23.09
#